data_AF-A0AAU3GAA8-F1
#
_entry.id   AF-A0AAU3GAA8-F1
#
_cell.length_a   1.000
_cell.length_b   1.000
_cell.length_c   1.000
_cell.angle_alpha   90.00
_cell.angle_beta   90.00
_cell.angle_gamma   90.00
#
_symmetry.space_group_name_H-M   'P 1'
#
loop_
_entity.id
_entity.type
_entity.pdbx_description
1 polymer ?
#
loop_
_entity_poly.entity_id
_entity_poly.type
_entity_poly.pdbx_seq_one_letter_code
_entity_poly.pdbx_strand_id
1 'polypeptide(L)'
;MDRHRAEVTAELARYGWDEPLWIETTAEDPGVSMAERAVSEGAELVFASGGDGTVRACVQGLMGTGVPLAILSVGTGNLLARNLGLPATLAEAVRTGVEGETRAIDVGAIDGRPFVVMAGIGLDASMAHSTSDGAKAKIGWLAYVGGLVKHLRDRPFQVTLCLDGRTTLRRRAMMVLIGNVGRLQGGLRLLPDAQPDDGHLDILILAPRTPMDWLRVVGHVLTRSQRYDRRAERYTAARIKIDVEPAVLHECDGDPIGYGTTMSVETSPKALLLRTPRGTER
;
A
#
# COMPACT_ATOMS: atom_id res chain seq x y z
N MET A 1 2.10 -19.64 18.07
CA MET A 1 0.93 -19.68 17.16
C MET A 1 -0.35 -19.97 17.94
N ASP A 2 -0.33 -21.00 18.79
CA ASP A 2 -1.48 -21.46 19.57
C ASP A 2 -2.14 -20.39 20.44
N ARG A 3 -1.36 -19.53 21.11
CA ARG A 3 -1.90 -18.42 21.90
C ARG A 3 -2.69 -17.42 21.07
N HIS A 4 -2.19 -17.07 19.88
CA HIS A 4 -2.85 -16.11 18.99
C HIS A 4 -4.17 -16.70 18.48
N ARG A 5 -4.18 -17.99 18.08
CA ARG A 5 -5.40 -18.68 17.68
C ARG A 5 -6.43 -18.72 18.79
N ALA A 6 -6.02 -19.12 20.00
CA ALA A 6 -6.90 -19.15 21.16
C ALA A 6 -7.51 -17.77 21.46
N GLU A 7 -6.73 -16.70 21.34
CA GLU A 7 -7.21 -15.33 21.56
C GLU A 7 -8.22 -14.90 20.48
N VAL A 8 -7.93 -15.14 19.19
CA VAL A 8 -8.87 -14.84 18.09
C VAL A 8 -10.16 -15.65 18.24
N THR A 9 -10.07 -16.95 18.48
CA THR A 9 -11.24 -17.83 18.68
C THR A 9 -12.06 -17.38 19.89
N ALA A 10 -11.41 -17.03 21.01
CA ALA A 10 -12.11 -16.55 22.20
C ALA A 10 -12.80 -15.20 21.97
N GLU A 11 -12.18 -14.28 21.22
CA GLU A 11 -12.81 -13.00 20.89
C GLU A 11 -13.98 -13.18 19.91
N LEU A 12 -13.83 -14.01 18.86
CA LEU A 12 -14.91 -14.32 17.91
C LEU A 12 -16.13 -14.94 18.62
N ALA A 13 -15.89 -15.86 19.55
CA ALA A 13 -16.95 -16.50 20.34
C ALA A 13 -17.77 -15.49 21.15
N ARG A 14 -17.17 -14.36 21.60
CA ARG A 14 -17.91 -13.29 22.30
C ARG A 14 -18.94 -12.59 21.41
N TYR A 15 -18.77 -12.66 20.09
CA TYR A 15 -19.70 -12.13 19.10
C TYR A 15 -20.60 -13.21 18.49
N GLY A 16 -20.59 -14.43 19.05
CA GLY A 16 -21.46 -15.52 18.62
C GLY A 16 -21.00 -16.25 17.35
N TRP A 17 -19.73 -16.11 16.96
CA TRP A 17 -19.15 -16.86 15.86
C TRP A 17 -18.65 -18.23 16.32
N ASP A 18 -18.83 -19.24 15.46
CA ASP A 18 -18.26 -20.58 15.65
C ASP A 18 -16.72 -20.57 15.57
N GLU A 19 -16.11 -21.72 15.85
CA GLU A 19 -14.67 -21.87 15.70
C GLU A 19 -14.25 -21.58 14.24
N PRO A 20 -13.34 -20.62 14.00
CA PRO A 20 -12.97 -20.24 12.65
C PRO A 20 -12.13 -21.35 11.99
N LEU A 21 -12.30 -21.49 10.68
CA LEU A 21 -11.39 -22.30 9.85
C LEU A 21 -10.00 -21.66 9.84
N TRP A 22 -9.01 -22.37 10.38
CA TRP A 22 -7.62 -21.96 10.32
C TRP A 22 -6.92 -22.56 9.10
N ILE A 23 -6.45 -21.70 8.18
CA ILE A 23 -5.65 -22.11 7.02
C ILE A 23 -4.27 -21.47 7.14
N GLU A 24 -3.24 -22.28 7.35
CA GLU A 24 -1.86 -21.81 7.47
C GLU A 24 -1.26 -21.49 6.10
N THR A 25 -0.54 -20.38 6.02
CA THR A 25 0.22 -19.96 4.84
C THR A 25 1.61 -20.60 4.86
N THR A 26 2.27 -20.65 3.69
CA THR A 26 3.70 -20.99 3.60
C THR A 26 4.50 -19.79 3.08
N ALA A 27 5.83 -19.92 2.98
CA ALA A 27 6.64 -18.86 2.38
C ALA A 27 6.40 -18.75 0.87
N GLU A 28 6.11 -19.88 0.22
CA GLU A 28 5.85 -20.00 -1.21
C GLU A 28 4.44 -19.54 -1.59
N ASP A 29 3.48 -19.74 -0.68
CA ASP A 29 2.13 -19.19 -0.79
C ASP A 29 1.76 -18.42 0.49
N PRO A 30 1.99 -17.09 0.50
CA PRO A 30 1.76 -16.26 1.67
C PRO A 30 0.28 -15.96 1.93
N GLY A 31 -0.66 -16.52 1.16
CA GLY A 31 -2.09 -16.42 1.47
C GLY A 31 -3.05 -16.37 0.28
N VAL A 32 -2.59 -16.53 -0.97
CA VAL A 32 -3.47 -16.48 -2.14
C VAL A 32 -4.37 -17.71 -2.16
N SER A 33 -3.78 -18.93 -2.19
CA SER A 33 -4.59 -20.15 -2.23
C SER A 33 -5.38 -20.35 -0.95
N MET A 34 -4.89 -19.86 0.20
CA MET A 34 -5.62 -19.93 1.47
C MET A 34 -6.89 -19.09 1.43
N ALA A 35 -6.83 -17.89 0.86
CA ALA A 35 -8.01 -17.04 0.68
C ALA A 35 -8.99 -17.64 -0.32
N GLU A 36 -8.51 -18.12 -1.47
CA GLU A 36 -9.34 -18.81 -2.48
C GLU A 36 -10.02 -20.06 -1.89
N ARG A 37 -9.27 -20.84 -1.10
CA ARG A 37 -9.78 -22.01 -0.39
C ARG A 37 -10.88 -21.62 0.60
N ALA A 38 -10.67 -20.60 1.41
CA ALA A 38 -11.69 -20.12 2.36
C ALA A 38 -12.99 -19.74 1.64
N VAL A 39 -12.90 -19.04 0.50
CA VAL A 39 -14.06 -18.73 -0.34
C VAL A 39 -14.74 -20.00 -0.86
N SER A 40 -13.97 -20.98 -1.35
CA SER A 40 -14.52 -22.24 -1.86
C SER A 40 -15.18 -23.10 -0.78
N GLU A 41 -14.72 -22.99 0.47
CA GLU A 41 -15.29 -23.65 1.65
C GLU A 41 -16.50 -22.87 2.24
N GLY A 42 -16.91 -21.77 1.61
CA GLY A 42 -18.11 -21.02 1.97
C GLY A 42 -17.92 -19.94 3.03
N ALA A 43 -16.70 -19.45 3.23
CA ALA A 43 -16.45 -18.38 4.20
C ALA A 43 -17.18 -17.08 3.81
N GLU A 44 -17.92 -16.51 4.77
CA GLU A 44 -18.61 -15.23 4.61
C GLU A 44 -17.75 -14.03 5.02
N LEU A 45 -16.60 -14.28 5.67
CA LEU A 45 -15.63 -13.29 6.14
C LEU A 45 -14.27 -13.97 6.27
N VAL A 46 -13.22 -13.33 5.72
CA VAL A 46 -11.84 -13.82 5.85
C VAL A 46 -11.03 -12.86 6.72
N PHE A 47 -10.33 -13.39 7.72
CA PHE A 47 -9.35 -12.65 8.51
C PHE A 47 -7.95 -12.94 7.99
N ALA A 48 -7.26 -11.94 7.42
CA ALA A 48 -5.83 -12.04 7.14
C ALA A 48 -5.03 -11.69 8.40
N SER A 49 -4.36 -12.69 8.97
CA SER A 49 -3.45 -12.52 10.09
C SER A 49 -2.00 -12.61 9.63
N GLY A 50 -1.43 -11.46 9.27
CA GLY A 50 -0.03 -11.39 8.85
C GLY A 50 0.50 -9.97 8.74
N GLY A 51 1.63 -9.85 8.04
CA GLY A 51 2.15 -8.55 7.59
C GLY A 51 1.63 -8.17 6.21
N ASP A 52 2.25 -7.16 5.61
CA ASP A 52 1.83 -6.58 4.32
C ASP A 52 1.78 -7.61 3.19
N GLY A 53 2.76 -8.53 3.12
CA GLY A 53 2.79 -9.59 2.11
C GLY A 53 1.60 -10.56 2.22
N THR A 54 1.23 -10.98 3.44
CA THR A 54 0.06 -11.84 3.68
C THR A 54 -1.23 -11.10 3.34
N VAL A 55 -1.36 -9.83 3.74
CA VAL A 55 -2.54 -9.02 3.41
C VAL A 55 -2.70 -8.89 1.91
N ARG A 56 -1.63 -8.53 1.17
CA ARG A 56 -1.65 -8.43 -0.29
C ARG A 56 -1.99 -9.75 -0.98
N ALA A 57 -1.49 -10.87 -0.46
CA ALA A 57 -1.81 -12.21 -0.97
C ALA A 57 -3.30 -12.56 -0.76
N CYS A 58 -3.83 -12.32 0.44
CA CYS A 58 -5.26 -12.53 0.69
C CYS A 58 -6.13 -11.59 -0.15
N VAL A 59 -5.71 -10.33 -0.38
CA VAL A 59 -6.40 -9.42 -1.30
C VAL A 59 -6.50 -10.05 -2.68
N GLN A 60 -5.39 -10.55 -3.23
CA GLN A 60 -5.37 -11.21 -4.54
C GLN A 60 -6.40 -12.34 -4.63
N GLY A 61 -6.44 -13.22 -3.63
CA GLY A 61 -7.39 -14.35 -3.61
C GLY A 61 -8.86 -13.94 -3.38
N LEU A 62 -9.11 -12.75 -2.85
CA LEU A 62 -10.46 -12.25 -2.54
C LEU A 62 -11.02 -11.26 -3.58
N MET A 63 -10.19 -10.72 -4.47
CA MET A 63 -10.61 -9.76 -5.49
C MET A 63 -11.79 -10.30 -6.30
N GLY A 64 -12.89 -9.54 -6.32
CA GLY A 64 -14.10 -9.88 -7.08
C GLY A 64 -14.95 -11.03 -6.50
N THR A 65 -14.55 -11.66 -5.40
CA THR A 65 -15.30 -12.78 -4.79
C THR A 65 -16.56 -12.34 -4.04
N GLY A 66 -16.62 -11.07 -3.62
CA GLY A 66 -17.67 -10.56 -2.75
C GLY A 66 -17.52 -10.96 -1.27
N VAL A 67 -16.47 -11.71 -0.91
CA VAL A 67 -16.18 -12.05 0.48
C VAL A 67 -15.32 -10.94 1.11
N PRO A 68 -15.77 -10.32 2.22
CA PRO A 68 -15.03 -9.26 2.88
C PRO A 68 -13.76 -9.77 3.58
N LEU A 69 -12.74 -8.92 3.56
CA LEU A 69 -11.49 -9.08 4.28
C LEU A 69 -11.49 -8.26 5.57
N ALA A 70 -11.07 -8.87 6.68
CA ALA A 70 -10.65 -8.18 7.90
C ALA A 70 -9.16 -8.40 8.14
N ILE A 71 -8.45 -7.39 8.65
CA ILE A 71 -6.99 -7.44 8.83
C ILE A 71 -6.65 -7.54 10.31
N LEU A 72 -5.94 -8.61 10.69
CA LEU A 72 -5.30 -8.75 12.00
C LEU A 72 -3.82 -8.34 11.84
N SER A 73 -3.52 -7.11 12.26
CA SER A 73 -2.25 -6.42 12.06
C SER A 73 -1.11 -6.98 12.92
N VAL A 74 -0.60 -8.17 12.60
CA VAL A 74 0.49 -8.84 13.37
C VAL A 74 1.89 -8.56 12.82
N GLY A 75 2.01 -7.94 11.64
CA GLY A 75 3.29 -7.57 11.04
C GLY A 75 3.90 -6.27 11.58
N THR A 76 5.10 -5.95 11.13
CA THR A 76 5.82 -4.71 11.52
C THR A 76 5.31 -3.47 10.76
N GLY A 77 4.98 -3.64 9.47
CA GLY A 77 4.63 -2.58 8.55
C GLY A 77 3.14 -2.20 8.61
N ASN A 78 2.26 -3.16 8.33
CA ASN A 78 0.79 -3.04 8.35
C ASN A 78 0.32 -1.76 7.63
N LEU A 79 0.89 -1.52 6.44
CA LEU A 79 0.80 -0.29 5.67
C LEU A 79 -0.65 0.05 5.30
N LEU A 80 -1.41 -0.91 4.79
CA LEU A 80 -2.84 -0.71 4.45
C LEU A 80 -3.65 -0.39 5.71
N ALA A 81 -3.48 -1.20 6.76
CA ALA A 81 -4.19 -1.03 8.03
C ALA A 81 -3.93 0.36 8.64
N ARG A 82 -2.67 0.80 8.68
CA ARG A 82 -2.28 2.13 9.17
C ARG A 82 -2.82 3.27 8.29
N ASN A 83 -2.86 3.07 6.98
CA ASN A 83 -3.41 4.05 6.04
C ASN A 83 -4.90 4.31 6.30
N LEU A 84 -5.64 3.23 6.47
CA LEU A 84 -7.09 3.26 6.68
C LEU A 84 -7.50 3.48 8.14
N GLY A 85 -6.52 3.58 9.06
CA GLY A 85 -6.79 3.79 10.49
C GLY A 85 -7.43 2.58 11.16
N LEU A 86 -7.14 1.37 10.67
CA LEU A 86 -7.63 0.14 11.28
C LEU A 86 -6.99 -0.08 12.66
N PRO A 87 -7.70 -0.74 13.59
CA PRO A 87 -7.19 -0.95 14.94
C PRO A 87 -5.92 -1.80 14.95
N ALA A 88 -5.04 -1.49 15.90
CA ALA A 88 -3.78 -2.22 16.10
C ALA A 88 -3.92 -3.38 17.08
N THR A 89 -4.93 -3.37 17.96
CA THR A 89 -5.15 -4.45 18.92
C THR A 89 -5.98 -5.56 18.29
N LEU A 90 -5.69 -6.80 18.69
CA LEU A 90 -6.39 -7.99 18.19
C LEU A 90 -7.89 -7.92 18.48
N ALA A 91 -8.27 -7.59 19.72
CA ALA A 91 -9.68 -7.49 20.11
C ALA A 91 -10.46 -6.47 19.28
N GLU A 92 -9.89 -5.27 19.04
CA GLU A 92 -10.55 -4.25 18.21
C GLU A 92 -10.56 -4.63 16.72
N ALA A 93 -9.54 -5.33 16.23
CA ALA A 93 -9.49 -5.81 14.85
C ALA A 93 -10.51 -6.93 14.60
N VAL A 94 -10.65 -7.88 15.53
CA VAL A 94 -11.71 -8.90 15.51
C VAL A 94 -13.07 -8.22 15.53
N ARG A 95 -13.30 -7.29 16.48
CA ARG A 95 -14.53 -6.49 16.55
C ARG A 95 -14.83 -5.77 15.23
N THR A 96 -13.81 -5.16 14.62
CA THR A 96 -13.95 -4.49 13.32
C THR A 96 -14.37 -5.47 12.23
N GLY A 97 -13.78 -6.67 12.20
CA GLY A 97 -14.18 -7.72 11.28
C GLY A 97 -15.65 -8.11 11.43
N VAL A 98 -16.12 -8.35 12.66
CA VAL A 98 -17.48 -8.86 12.87
C VAL A 98 -18.55 -7.76 12.88
N GLU A 99 -18.32 -6.64 13.55
CA GLU A 99 -19.31 -5.57 13.74
C GLU A 99 -19.13 -4.37 12.80
N GLY A 100 -17.97 -4.23 12.14
CA GLY A 100 -17.63 -3.07 11.33
C GLY A 100 -18.53 -2.82 10.11
N GLU A 101 -18.11 -1.86 9.30
CA GLU A 101 -18.71 -1.55 8.00
C GLU A 101 -17.91 -2.23 6.91
N THR A 102 -18.59 -2.59 5.82
CA THR A 102 -17.94 -3.10 4.62
C THR A 102 -17.73 -1.93 3.66
N ARG A 103 -16.47 -1.61 3.38
CA ARG A 103 -16.08 -0.64 2.35
C ARG A 103 -15.53 -1.38 1.14
N ALA A 104 -16.05 -1.07 -0.03
CA ALA A 104 -15.45 -1.55 -1.27
C ALA A 104 -14.29 -0.61 -1.64
N ILE A 105 -13.08 -1.14 -1.76
CA ILE A 105 -11.88 -0.41 -2.13
C ILE A 105 -11.28 -0.95 -3.43
N ASP A 106 -10.62 -0.05 -4.12
CA ASP A 106 -9.88 -0.29 -5.33
C ASP A 106 -8.60 -1.08 -5.03
N VAL A 107 -8.17 -1.87 -6.00
CA VAL A 107 -6.90 -2.60 -5.94
C VAL A 107 -6.09 -2.23 -7.18
N GLY A 108 -4.90 -1.69 -6.97
CA GLY A 108 -3.95 -1.43 -8.04
C GLY A 108 -3.27 -2.74 -8.48
N ALA A 109 -2.83 -2.82 -9.72
CA ALA A 109 -2.03 -3.91 -10.22
C ALA A 109 -0.86 -3.38 -11.05
N ILE A 110 0.34 -3.88 -10.79
CA ILE A 110 1.55 -3.64 -11.56
C ILE A 110 1.88 -4.91 -12.35
N ASP A 111 1.84 -4.82 -13.68
CA ASP A 111 2.08 -5.94 -14.59
C ASP A 111 1.27 -7.21 -14.19
N GLY A 112 0.02 -7.00 -13.76
CA GLY A 112 -0.90 -8.05 -13.29
C GLY A 112 -0.72 -8.47 -11.83
N ARG A 113 0.30 -7.99 -11.12
CA ARG A 113 0.53 -8.27 -9.70
C ARG A 113 -0.16 -7.22 -8.82
N PRO A 114 -1.07 -7.59 -7.92
CA PRO A 114 -1.85 -6.62 -7.15
C PRO A 114 -1.00 -5.90 -6.10
N PHE A 115 -1.37 -4.66 -5.81
CA PHE A 115 -0.89 -3.85 -4.69
C PHE A 115 -2.06 -3.07 -4.09
N VAL A 116 -2.00 -2.80 -2.78
CA VAL A 116 -3.06 -2.11 -2.06
C VAL A 116 -2.63 -0.78 -1.47
N VAL A 117 -1.32 -0.51 -1.43
CA VAL A 117 -0.77 0.72 -0.89
C VAL A 117 -0.14 1.57 -1.99
N MET A 118 0.95 1.09 -2.56
CA MET A 118 1.77 1.85 -3.49
C MET A 118 2.65 0.97 -4.35
N ALA A 119 2.85 1.37 -5.60
CA ALA A 119 3.89 0.88 -6.48
C ALA A 119 4.79 2.04 -6.92
N GLY A 120 5.96 1.75 -7.48
CA GLY A 120 6.82 2.82 -7.97
C GLY A 120 8.10 2.37 -8.64
N ILE A 121 8.85 3.37 -9.09
CA ILE A 121 10.17 3.24 -9.70
C ILE A 121 11.16 4.24 -9.13
N GLY A 122 12.45 3.88 -9.16
CA GLY A 122 13.50 4.73 -8.61
C GLY A 122 13.53 4.75 -7.08
N LEU A 123 12.82 3.79 -6.47
CA LEU A 123 12.93 3.41 -5.07
C LEU A 123 13.99 2.31 -5.00
N ASP A 124 15.20 2.61 -4.49
CA ASP A 124 16.18 1.55 -4.25
C ASP A 124 15.78 0.75 -3.01
N ALA A 125 16.07 -0.56 -2.98
CA ALA A 125 15.78 -1.46 -1.86
C ALA A 125 16.45 -0.99 -0.53
N SER A 126 17.48 -0.13 -0.63
CA SER A 126 18.07 0.54 0.53
C SER A 126 17.10 1.49 1.26
N MET A 127 16.00 1.91 0.64
CA MET A 127 14.93 2.72 1.24
C MET A 127 14.01 1.92 2.19
N ALA A 128 13.79 0.63 1.94
CA ALA A 128 12.91 -0.22 2.77
C ALA A 128 13.62 -0.74 4.04
N HIS A 129 14.95 -0.90 4.00
CA HIS A 129 15.70 -1.60 5.05
C HIS A 129 16.59 -0.74 5.96
N SER A 130 16.72 0.58 5.76
CA SER A 130 17.52 1.41 6.67
C SER A 130 16.69 1.98 7.84
N THR A 131 16.17 1.12 8.71
CA THR A 131 15.78 1.53 10.08
C THR A 131 16.37 0.60 11.12
N SER A 132 17.46 1.06 11.73
CA SER A 132 17.99 0.47 12.97
C SER A 132 16.90 0.33 14.03
N ASP A 133 16.80 -0.85 14.62
CA ASP A 133 15.88 -1.20 15.70
C ASP A 133 16.21 -0.48 17.01
N GLY A 134 15.78 0.78 17.15
CA GLY A 134 16.00 1.49 18.42
C GLY A 134 15.26 2.80 18.69
N ALA A 135 14.61 3.47 17.72
CA ALA A 135 13.98 4.78 18.00
C ALA A 135 12.76 5.07 17.10
N LYS A 136 11.66 4.32 17.28
CA LYS A 136 10.65 4.12 16.21
C LYS A 136 9.30 4.86 16.30
N ALA A 137 9.01 5.75 17.24
CA ALA A 137 7.68 6.41 17.26
C ALA A 137 7.62 7.84 16.65
N LYS A 138 8.71 8.61 16.67
CA LYS A 138 8.71 10.03 16.24
C LYS A 138 9.66 10.37 15.08
N ILE A 139 10.60 9.48 14.74
CA ILE A 139 11.70 9.75 13.80
C ILE A 139 11.47 9.12 12.41
N GLY A 140 10.43 8.27 12.25
CA GLY A 140 10.23 7.43 11.07
C GLY A 140 10.29 8.16 9.73
N TRP A 141 9.71 9.36 9.63
CA TRP A 141 9.70 10.12 8.37
C TRP A 141 11.04 10.84 8.09
N LEU A 142 11.79 11.26 9.12
CA LEU A 142 13.11 11.86 8.96
C LEU A 142 14.15 10.82 8.51
N ALA A 143 13.98 9.56 8.92
CA ALA A 143 14.78 8.44 8.41
C ALA A 143 14.46 8.17 6.93
N TYR A 144 13.18 8.19 6.55
CA TYR A 144 12.74 8.04 5.16
C TYR A 144 13.26 9.18 4.26
N VAL A 145 13.14 10.43 4.71
CA VAL A 145 13.73 11.60 4.02
C VAL A 145 15.25 11.56 4.00
N GLY A 146 15.89 11.11 5.09
CA GLY A 146 17.34 10.92 5.15
C GLY A 146 17.83 9.85 4.16
N GLY A 147 17.04 8.81 3.90
CA GLY A 147 17.26 7.84 2.81
C GLY A 147 17.15 8.49 1.43
N LEU A 148 16.07 9.22 1.18
CA LEU A 148 15.83 9.98 -0.07
C LEU A 148 16.95 10.99 -0.39
N VAL A 149 17.46 11.71 0.62
CA VAL A 149 18.53 12.70 0.43
C VAL A 149 19.86 12.04 0.08
N LYS A 150 20.13 10.81 0.53
CA LYS A 150 21.35 10.07 0.14
C LYS A 150 21.37 9.73 -1.35
N HIS A 151 20.21 9.65 -1.98
CA HIS A 151 20.04 9.40 -3.42
C HIS A 151 20.25 10.65 -4.27
N LEU A 152 20.63 11.80 -3.70
CA LEU A 152 21.08 12.97 -4.46
C LEU A 152 22.21 12.69 -5.46
N ARG A 153 22.95 11.59 -5.28
CA ARG A 153 24.00 11.15 -6.19
C ARG A 153 23.47 10.33 -7.37
N ASP A 154 22.24 9.83 -7.29
CA ASP A 154 21.64 9.05 -8.35
C ASP A 154 21.23 9.97 -9.49
N ARG A 155 21.51 9.51 -10.72
CA ARG A 155 21.20 10.30 -11.91
C ARG A 155 19.69 10.20 -12.19
N PRO A 156 19.00 11.32 -12.44
CA PRO A 156 17.63 11.27 -12.94
C PRO A 156 17.56 10.43 -14.22
N PHE A 157 16.52 9.61 -14.33
CA PHE A 157 16.20 8.84 -15.53
C PHE A 157 15.14 9.55 -16.37
N GLN A 158 15.07 9.21 -17.65
CA GLN A 158 13.98 9.64 -18.52
C GLN A 158 12.77 8.76 -18.24
N VAL A 159 11.60 9.38 -18.12
CA VAL A 159 10.33 8.67 -17.95
C VAL A 159 9.29 9.22 -18.91
N THR A 160 8.60 8.32 -19.60
CA THR A 160 7.41 8.62 -20.39
C THR A 160 6.22 7.95 -19.72
N LEU A 161 5.21 8.74 -19.34
CA LEU A 161 3.96 8.25 -18.79
C LEU A 161 2.84 8.44 -19.81
N CYS A 162 2.01 7.43 -20.01
CA CYS A 162 0.75 7.52 -20.72
C CYS A 162 -0.40 7.24 -19.75
N LEU A 163 -1.20 8.27 -19.49
CA LEU A 163 -2.32 8.25 -18.53
C LEU A 163 -3.64 8.10 -19.28
N ASP A 164 -4.38 7.05 -18.95
CA ASP A 164 -5.69 6.68 -19.51
C ASP A 164 -5.75 6.64 -21.05
N GLY A 165 -4.59 6.45 -21.71
CA GLY A 165 -4.46 6.50 -23.17
C GLY A 165 -4.66 7.88 -23.79
N ARG A 166 -4.72 8.94 -22.98
CA ARG A 166 -5.06 10.30 -23.42
C ARG A 166 -3.91 11.29 -23.20
N THR A 167 -3.26 11.22 -22.05
CA THR A 167 -2.23 12.19 -21.67
C THR A 167 -0.86 11.53 -21.70
N THR A 168 0.03 12.01 -22.56
CA THR A 168 1.42 11.57 -22.60
C THR A 168 2.35 12.63 -22.01
N LEU A 169 3.14 12.24 -21.02
CA LEU A 169 4.08 13.10 -20.31
C LEU A 169 5.49 12.56 -20.48
N ARG A 170 6.42 13.40 -20.94
CA ARG A 170 7.85 13.10 -20.89
C ARG A 170 8.50 13.94 -19.81
N ARG A 171 9.21 13.29 -18.88
CA ARG A 171 9.88 13.93 -17.74
C ARG A 171 11.26 13.32 -17.50
N ARG A 172 12.10 14.08 -16.81
CA ARG A 172 13.24 13.52 -16.08
C ARG A 172 12.84 13.41 -14.62
N ALA A 173 12.90 12.21 -14.07
CA ALA A 173 12.51 11.93 -12.70
C ALA A 173 13.64 11.23 -11.95
N MET A 174 13.67 11.41 -10.65
CA MET A 174 14.40 10.53 -9.73
C MET A 174 13.52 9.39 -9.24
N MET A 175 12.21 9.61 -9.17
CA MET A 175 11.27 8.65 -8.64
C MET A 175 9.88 8.93 -9.19
N VAL A 176 9.11 7.87 -9.42
CA VAL A 176 7.67 7.95 -9.66
C VAL A 176 6.97 7.01 -8.70
N LEU A 177 6.01 7.53 -7.96
CA LEU A 177 5.18 6.80 -7.01
C LEU A 177 3.76 6.75 -7.53
N ILE A 178 3.10 5.62 -7.35
CA ILE A 178 1.71 5.38 -7.74
C ILE A 178 1.01 4.77 -6.54
N GLY A 179 0.18 5.56 -5.85
CA GLY A 179 -0.48 5.15 -4.62
C GLY A 179 -1.97 4.96 -4.80
N ASN A 180 -2.50 3.93 -4.15
CA ASN A 180 -3.94 3.74 -3.92
C ASN A 180 -4.39 4.42 -2.62
N VAL A 181 -3.45 4.61 -1.69
CA VAL A 181 -3.65 5.31 -0.41
C VAL A 181 -2.56 6.34 -0.17
N GLY A 182 -2.89 7.33 0.64
CA GLY A 182 -2.10 8.56 0.72
C GLY A 182 -1.10 8.71 1.86
N ARG A 183 -1.12 7.80 2.85
CA ARG A 183 -0.35 7.94 4.09
C ARG A 183 0.87 7.02 4.08
N LEU A 184 1.98 7.53 4.60
CA LEU A 184 3.15 6.75 4.96
C LEU A 184 3.14 6.44 6.46
N GLN A 185 4.05 5.56 6.88
CA GLN A 185 4.30 5.32 8.31
C GLN A 185 4.59 6.64 9.05
N GLY A 186 4.05 6.78 10.26
CA GLY A 186 4.19 8.00 11.07
C GLY A 186 3.17 9.11 10.75
N GLY A 187 2.14 8.83 9.93
CA GLY A 187 1.00 9.73 9.72
C GLY A 187 1.22 10.83 8.67
N LEU A 188 2.34 10.79 7.95
CA LEU A 188 2.64 11.72 6.87
C LEU A 188 1.75 11.42 5.66
N ARG A 189 1.11 12.45 5.09
CA ARG A 189 0.30 12.33 3.87
C ARG A 189 1.15 12.69 2.65
N LEU A 190 1.66 11.68 1.94
CA LEU A 190 2.45 11.86 0.72
C LEU A 190 1.56 12.24 -0.47
N LEU A 191 0.44 11.53 -0.60
CA LEU A 191 -0.61 11.75 -1.60
C LEU A 191 -1.87 12.19 -0.83
N PRO A 192 -2.01 13.48 -0.51
CA PRO A 192 -3.05 13.95 0.41
C PRO A 192 -4.47 13.76 -0.12
N ASP A 193 -4.62 13.65 -1.44
CA ASP A 193 -5.89 13.56 -2.15
C ASP A 193 -6.28 12.11 -2.50
N ALA A 194 -5.40 11.14 -2.21
CA ALA A 194 -5.61 9.74 -2.54
C ALA A 194 -6.78 9.14 -1.78
N GLN A 195 -7.73 8.58 -2.54
CA GLN A 195 -8.92 7.92 -2.06
C GLN A 195 -8.93 6.48 -2.60
N PRO A 196 -9.01 5.48 -1.73
CA PRO A 196 -8.90 4.08 -2.15
C PRO A 196 -10.19 3.53 -2.80
N ASP A 197 -11.14 4.36 -3.20
CA ASP A 197 -12.46 3.94 -3.70
C ASP A 197 -13.05 4.86 -4.78
N ASP A 198 -12.21 5.68 -5.41
CA ASP A 198 -12.60 6.66 -6.42
C ASP A 198 -12.37 6.20 -7.88
N GLY A 199 -11.82 5.00 -8.07
CA GLY A 199 -11.51 4.41 -9.36
C GLY A 199 -10.22 4.93 -9.99
N HIS A 200 -9.36 5.62 -9.23
CA HIS A 200 -8.12 6.21 -9.70
C HIS A 200 -6.93 5.87 -8.80
N LEU A 201 -5.73 6.02 -9.36
CA LEU A 201 -4.47 5.95 -8.63
C LEU A 201 -3.80 7.31 -8.66
N ASP A 202 -3.18 7.69 -7.54
CA ASP A 202 -2.46 8.94 -7.38
C ASP A 202 -0.99 8.78 -7.76
N ILE A 203 -0.53 9.61 -8.68
CA ILE A 203 0.81 9.57 -9.24
C ILE A 203 1.60 10.77 -8.71
N LEU A 204 2.78 10.52 -8.15
CA LEU A 204 3.73 11.56 -7.75
C LEU A 204 5.06 11.37 -8.47
N ILE A 205 5.40 12.33 -9.32
CA ILE A 205 6.68 12.39 -10.03
C ILE A 205 7.61 13.32 -9.28
N LEU A 206 8.72 12.78 -8.78
CA LEU A 206 9.74 13.54 -8.06
C LEU A 206 10.98 13.75 -8.93
N ALA A 207 11.41 15.01 -9.04
CA ALA A 207 12.62 15.40 -9.76
C ALA A 207 13.49 16.46 -9.02
N PRO A 208 13.73 16.35 -7.70
CA PRO A 208 14.67 17.24 -7.01
C PRO A 208 16.10 17.04 -7.53
N ARG A 209 16.95 18.07 -7.52
CA ARG A 209 18.36 17.97 -7.97
C ARG A 209 19.37 18.35 -6.89
N THR A 210 18.91 18.99 -5.82
CA THR A 210 19.76 19.54 -4.76
C THR A 210 19.17 19.22 -3.39
N PRO A 211 19.97 19.23 -2.31
CA PRO A 211 19.45 19.09 -0.95
C PRO A 211 18.35 20.10 -0.61
N MET A 212 18.45 21.32 -1.17
CA MET A 212 17.42 22.35 -1.01
C MET A 212 16.11 21.99 -1.72
N ASP A 213 16.19 21.35 -2.88
CA ASP A 213 15.00 20.85 -3.58
C ASP A 213 14.29 19.77 -2.76
N TRP A 214 15.05 18.86 -2.13
CA TRP A 214 14.47 17.87 -1.21
C TRP A 214 13.80 18.52 -0.01
N LEU A 215 14.45 19.51 0.62
CA LEU A 215 13.85 20.23 1.75
C LEU A 215 12.54 20.92 1.35
N ARG A 216 12.46 21.45 0.12
CA ARG A 216 11.23 22.01 -0.43
C ARG A 216 10.17 20.94 -0.65
N VAL A 217 10.49 19.82 -1.29
CA VAL A 217 9.56 18.69 -1.48
C VAL A 217 8.97 18.25 -0.14
N VAL A 218 9.83 18.07 0.87
CA VAL A 218 9.42 17.73 2.24
C VAL A 218 8.51 18.80 2.83
N GLY A 219 8.88 20.07 2.71
CA GLY A 219 8.04 21.20 3.14
C GLY A 219 6.67 21.20 2.46
N HIS A 220 6.60 20.90 1.16
CA HIS A 220 5.35 20.80 0.41
C HIS A 220 4.47 19.65 0.90
N VAL A 221 5.05 18.47 1.15
CA VAL A 221 4.34 17.31 1.70
C VAL A 221 3.80 17.61 3.11
N LEU A 222 4.60 18.23 3.98
CA LEU A 222 4.19 18.59 5.34
C LEU A 222 3.11 19.68 5.37
N THR A 223 3.26 20.72 4.54
CA THR A 223 2.32 21.85 4.48
C THR A 223 1.07 21.56 3.64
N ARG A 224 1.01 20.38 2.99
CA ARG A 224 -0.06 20.00 2.04
C ARG A 224 -0.27 21.04 0.94
N SER A 225 0.80 21.75 0.60
CA SER A 225 0.73 22.84 -0.37
C SER A 225 0.56 22.26 -1.77
N GLN A 226 -0.56 22.61 -2.41
CA GLN A 226 -0.88 22.26 -3.81
C GLN A 226 -0.18 23.17 -4.83
N ARG A 227 0.79 23.99 -4.39
CA ARG A 227 1.54 24.84 -5.31
C ARG A 227 2.28 23.99 -6.33
N TYR A 228 2.10 24.32 -7.60
CA TYR A 228 2.79 23.71 -8.72
C TYR A 228 4.31 23.86 -8.53
N ASP A 229 4.98 22.77 -8.13
CA ASP A 229 6.43 22.66 -8.12
C ASP A 229 6.84 21.63 -9.15
N ARG A 230 7.65 22.03 -10.14
CA ARG A 230 8.18 21.12 -11.17
C ARG A 230 9.05 19.99 -10.60
N ARG A 231 9.39 20.05 -9.30
CA ARG A 231 10.11 19.01 -8.55
C ARG A 231 9.20 17.92 -8.01
N ALA A 232 7.89 18.18 -7.90
CA ALA A 232 6.88 17.28 -7.38
C ALA A 232 5.57 17.50 -8.15
N GLU A 233 5.40 16.77 -9.25
CA GLU A 233 4.18 16.83 -10.06
C GLU A 233 3.21 15.73 -9.62
N ARG A 234 1.92 16.07 -9.49
CA ARG A 234 0.85 15.13 -9.13
C ARG A 234 -0.13 14.94 -10.28
N TYR A 235 -0.56 13.70 -10.48
CA TYR A 235 -1.57 13.31 -11.47
C TYR A 235 -2.46 12.22 -10.89
N THR A 236 -3.61 11.98 -11.51
CA THR A 236 -4.45 10.82 -11.24
C THR A 236 -4.78 10.12 -12.56
N ALA A 237 -4.89 8.79 -12.52
CA ALA A 237 -5.29 7.99 -13.68
C ALA A 237 -5.78 6.60 -13.25
N ALA A 238 -6.63 5.97 -14.06
CA ALA A 238 -7.05 4.58 -13.84
C ALA A 238 -6.12 3.57 -14.51
N ARG A 239 -5.50 3.96 -15.64
CA ARG A 239 -4.50 3.16 -16.38
C ARG A 239 -3.28 4.00 -16.69
N ILE A 240 -2.10 3.47 -16.39
CA ILE A 240 -0.82 4.16 -16.47
C ILE A 240 0.15 3.22 -17.19
N LYS A 241 0.72 3.67 -18.30
CA LYS A 241 1.89 3.00 -18.90
C LYS A 241 3.12 3.86 -18.68
N ILE A 242 4.21 3.24 -18.26
CA ILE A 242 5.45 3.91 -17.93
C ILE A 242 6.57 3.25 -18.73
N ASP A 243 7.31 4.06 -19.48
CA ASP A 243 8.55 3.68 -20.14
C ASP A 243 9.70 4.47 -19.51
N VAL A 244 10.80 3.81 -19.20
CA VAL A 244 11.97 4.40 -18.53
C VAL A 244 13.27 4.06 -19.24
N GLU A 245 14.19 5.02 -19.21
CA GLU A 245 15.55 4.85 -19.72
C GLU A 245 16.57 5.51 -18.76
N PRO A 246 17.54 4.74 -18.21
CA PRO A 246 17.75 3.29 -18.37
C PRO A 246 16.74 2.45 -17.58
N ALA A 247 16.93 1.11 -17.54
CA ALA A 247 16.19 0.24 -16.65
C ALA A 247 16.39 0.65 -15.18
N VAL A 248 15.30 0.66 -14.40
CA VAL A 248 15.30 1.05 -12.98
C VAL A 248 14.58 0.01 -12.14
N LEU A 249 14.86 -0.01 -10.85
CA LEU A 249 14.19 -0.90 -9.91
C LEU A 249 12.71 -0.50 -9.79
N HIS A 250 11.84 -1.50 -9.92
CA HIS A 250 10.41 -1.40 -9.66
C HIS A 250 10.11 -1.96 -8.26
N GLU A 251 9.10 -1.38 -7.60
CA GLU A 251 8.64 -1.77 -6.26
C GLU A 251 7.11 -1.94 -6.23
N CYS A 252 6.65 -2.87 -5.41
CA CYS A 252 5.25 -3.17 -5.14
C CYS A 252 5.02 -3.34 -3.63
N ASP A 253 4.30 -2.42 -2.99
CA ASP A 253 3.98 -2.40 -1.55
C ASP A 253 5.21 -2.61 -0.64
N GLY A 254 6.36 -2.03 -0.98
CA GLY A 254 7.60 -2.19 -0.21
C GLY A 254 8.51 -3.33 -0.69
N ASP A 255 8.03 -4.20 -1.57
CA ASP A 255 8.80 -5.33 -2.09
C ASP A 255 9.40 -5.02 -3.48
N PRO A 256 10.72 -5.19 -3.68
CA PRO A 256 11.33 -5.02 -4.99
C PRO A 256 10.90 -6.13 -5.95
N ILE A 257 10.46 -5.77 -7.15
CA ILE A 257 10.03 -6.73 -8.19
C ILE A 257 11.06 -6.92 -9.31
N GLY A 258 12.16 -6.17 -9.26
CA GLY A 258 13.28 -6.25 -10.21
C GLY A 258 13.45 -5.01 -11.08
N TYR A 259 14.48 -5.02 -11.93
CA TYR A 259 14.77 -3.93 -12.85
C TYR A 259 14.00 -4.08 -14.15
N GLY A 260 13.38 -3.00 -14.62
CA GLY A 260 12.62 -2.98 -15.87
C GLY A 260 12.73 -1.65 -16.59
N THR A 261 12.40 -1.67 -17.88
CA THR A 261 12.29 -0.47 -18.73
C THR A 261 10.85 -0.08 -19.00
N THR A 262 9.89 -0.93 -18.64
CA THR A 262 8.46 -0.74 -18.91
C THR A 262 7.64 -1.24 -17.73
N MET A 263 6.58 -0.51 -17.40
CA MET A 263 5.63 -0.88 -16.35
C MET A 263 4.21 -0.50 -16.78
N SER A 264 3.28 -1.45 -16.65
CA SER A 264 1.85 -1.18 -16.79
C SER A 264 1.20 -1.21 -15.42
N VAL A 265 0.48 -0.14 -15.09
CA VAL A 265 -0.26 -0.04 -13.84
C VAL A 265 -1.72 0.26 -14.13
N GLU A 266 -2.62 -0.48 -13.49
CA GLU A 266 -4.05 -0.26 -13.61
C GLU A 266 -4.76 -0.46 -12.27
N THR A 267 -5.91 0.18 -12.11
CA THR A 267 -6.79 -0.05 -10.96
C THR A 267 -7.95 -0.95 -11.34
N SER A 268 -8.30 -1.84 -10.41
CA SER A 268 -9.55 -2.59 -10.41
C SER A 268 -10.50 -1.94 -9.40
N PRO A 269 -11.46 -1.11 -9.87
CA PRO A 269 -12.30 -0.34 -8.97
C PRO A 269 -13.16 -1.26 -8.10
N LYS A 270 -13.20 -0.97 -6.79
CA LYS A 270 -14.06 -1.64 -5.80
C LYS A 270 -13.90 -3.16 -5.79
N ALA A 271 -12.71 -3.65 -6.16
CA ALA A 271 -12.43 -5.07 -6.31
C ALA A 271 -12.31 -5.81 -4.98
N LEU A 272 -12.01 -5.12 -3.89
CA LEU A 272 -11.89 -5.71 -2.55
C LEU A 272 -12.97 -5.15 -1.62
N LEU A 273 -13.69 -6.05 -0.95
CA LEU A 273 -14.51 -5.67 0.19
C LEU A 273 -13.65 -5.74 1.46
N LEU A 274 -13.54 -4.64 2.20
CA LEU A 274 -12.74 -4.54 3.42
C LEU A 274 -13.61 -4.15 4.61
N ARG A 275 -13.39 -4.80 5.75
CA ARG A 275 -14.01 -4.47 7.04
C ARG A 275 -13.26 -3.31 7.69
N THR A 276 -13.97 -2.22 7.96
CA THR A 276 -13.46 -1.01 8.59
C THR A 276 -14.26 -0.67 9.85
N PRO A 277 -13.71 0.05 10.83
CA PRO A 277 -14.47 0.50 11.99
C PRO A 277 -15.70 1.31 11.54
N ARG A 278 -16.84 1.14 12.23
CA ARG A 278 -18.00 2.03 12.05
C ARG A 278 -17.57 3.47 12.30
N GLY A 279 -18.00 4.37 11.43
CA GLY A 279 -17.44 5.71 11.26
C GLY A 279 -16.89 6.36 12.56
N THR A 280 -15.61 6.69 12.54
CA THR A 280 -15.17 7.94 13.18
C THR A 280 -14.80 8.86 12.02
N GLU A 281 -15.75 9.68 11.56
CA GLU A 281 -15.40 10.82 10.72
C GLU A 281 -14.27 11.60 11.42
N ARG A 282 -13.15 11.77 10.72
CA ARG A 282 -12.12 12.75 11.06
C ARG A 282 -11.55 13.37 9.81
#